data_AF-A0A7C0X525-F1
#
_entry.id   AF-A0A7C0X525-F1
#
_cell.length_a   1.000
_cell.length_b   1.000
_cell.length_c   1.000
_cell.angle_alpha   90.00
_cell.angle_beta   90.00
_cell.angle_gamma   90.00
#
_symmetry.space_group_name_H-M   'P 1'
#
loop_
_entity.id
_entity.type
_entity.pdbx_description
1 polymer ?
#
loop_
_entity_poly.entity_id
_entity_poly.type
_entity_poly.pdbx_seq_one_letter_code
_entity_poly.pdbx_strand_id
1 'polypeptide(L)'
;MRRIQGTDGVRRRTLQDDASEVRGLNPLEAFLKVGAITPGFMELYGYCFIADLKRIGRFQPGDQVVVGWDPRDPSGDFTRAF
;
A
#
# COMPACT_ATOMS: atom_id res chain seq x y z
N MET A 1 4.04 16.91 9.48
CA MET A 1 4.08 15.86 8.43
C MET A 1 3.85 14.51 9.11
N ARG A 2 2.76 13.78 8.81
CA ARG A 2 2.53 12.46 9.42
C ARG A 2 3.41 11.44 8.69
N ARG A 3 4.35 10.83 9.40
CA ARG A 3 5.30 9.85 8.85
C ARG A 3 4.60 8.51 8.67
N ILE A 4 4.48 8.02 7.43
CA ILE A 4 3.85 6.72 7.12
C ILE A 4 4.82 5.54 7.29
N GLN A 5 6.12 5.76 7.15
CA GLN A 5 7.16 4.75 7.31
C GLN A 5 7.83 4.81 8.70
N GLY A 6 8.00 3.65 9.32
CA GLY A 6 8.81 3.47 10.53
C GLY A 6 10.26 3.04 10.20
N THR A 7 10.90 2.36 11.14
CA THR A 7 12.26 1.79 10.98
C THR A 7 12.32 0.77 9.85
N ASP A 8 11.30 -0.09 9.74
CA ASP A 8 11.26 -1.21 8.80
C ASP A 8 10.16 -1.05 7.75
N GLY A 9 10.03 0.16 7.20
CA GLY A 9 9.00 0.48 6.21
C GLY A 9 7.61 0.70 6.81
N VAL A 10 6.58 0.45 6.02
CA VAL A 10 5.18 0.66 6.41
C VAL A 10 4.62 -0.63 7.01
N ARG A 11 4.18 -0.59 8.28
CA ARG A 11 3.64 -1.76 9.00
C ARG A 11 2.44 -1.40 9.87
N ARG A 12 1.35 -2.14 9.70
CA ARG A 12 0.09 -2.05 10.45
C ARG A 12 -0.66 -3.38 10.39
N ARG A 13 -1.75 -3.51 11.16
CA ARG A 13 -2.73 -4.58 10.93
C ARG A 13 -3.38 -4.44 9.55
N THR A 14 -3.86 -5.53 8.99
CA THR A 14 -4.58 -5.54 7.71
C THR A 14 -6.10 -5.54 7.93
N LEU A 15 -6.82 -4.82 7.08
CA LEU A 15 -8.28 -4.86 6.99
C LEU A 15 -8.68 -4.84 5.51
N GLN A 16 -9.75 -5.55 5.16
CA GLN A 16 -10.35 -5.43 3.83
C GLN A 16 -10.95 -4.02 3.65
N ASP A 17 -11.03 -3.53 2.41
CA ASP A 17 -11.57 -2.19 2.13
C ASP A 17 -13.05 -2.03 2.53
N ASP A 18 -13.79 -3.13 2.59
CA ASP A 18 -15.21 -3.16 2.97
C ASP A 18 -15.47 -3.37 4.47
N ALA A 19 -14.40 -3.56 5.26
CA ALA A 19 -14.48 -3.75 6.70
C ALA A 19 -15.11 -2.51 7.37
N SER A 20 -16.00 -2.75 8.34
CA SER A 20 -16.80 -1.70 8.97
C SER A 20 -15.97 -0.56 9.58
N GLU A 21 -14.77 -0.87 10.07
CA GLU A 21 -13.84 0.09 10.69
C GLU A 21 -13.26 1.11 9.71
N VAL A 22 -13.15 0.76 8.42
CA VAL A 22 -12.51 1.60 7.38
C VAL A 22 -13.47 1.99 6.26
N ARG A 23 -14.68 1.43 6.25
CA ARG A 23 -15.70 1.71 5.24
C ARG A 23 -15.98 3.21 5.12
N GLY A 24 -15.85 3.73 3.91
CA GLY A 24 -16.08 5.14 3.60
C GLY A 24 -14.89 6.07 3.86
N LEU A 25 -13.77 5.54 4.38
CA LEU A 25 -12.50 6.25 4.42
C LEU A 25 -11.74 6.04 3.11
N ASN A 26 -10.97 7.04 2.69
CA ASN A 26 -9.98 6.78 1.65
C ASN A 26 -8.79 5.97 2.22
N PRO A 27 -7.96 5.33 1.37
CA PRO A 27 -6.91 4.44 1.85
C PRO A 27 -5.90 5.08 2.81
N LEU A 28 -5.52 6.34 2.57
CA LEU A 28 -4.60 7.07 3.45
C LEU A 28 -5.27 7.41 4.79
N GLU A 29 -6.56 7.69 4.80
CA GLU A 29 -7.32 7.90 6.03
C GLU A 29 -7.44 6.63 6.85
N ALA A 30 -7.73 5.48 6.24
CA ALA A 30 -7.73 4.18 6.91
C ALA A 30 -6.38 3.93 7.60
N PHE A 31 -5.26 4.25 6.92
CA PHE A 31 -3.94 4.14 7.51
C PHE A 31 -3.69 5.12 8.66
N LEU A 32 -4.01 6.40 8.49
CA LEU A 32 -3.66 7.46 9.45
C LEU A 32 -4.60 7.57 10.65
N LYS A 33 -5.88 7.21 10.49
CA LYS A 33 -6.91 7.34 11.52
C LYS A 33 -7.16 6.00 12.24
N VAL A 34 -7.27 4.91 11.49
CA VAL A 34 -7.62 3.57 12.01
C VAL A 34 -6.39 2.69 12.24
N GLY A 35 -5.26 3.05 11.61
CA GLY A 35 -4.02 2.28 11.73
C GLY A 35 -4.09 0.95 10.99
N ALA A 36 -4.76 0.91 9.84
CA ALA A 36 -4.89 -0.28 9.01
C ALA A 36 -4.24 -0.10 7.63
N ILE A 37 -3.61 -1.16 7.13
CA ILE A 37 -3.30 -1.31 5.71
C ILE A 37 -4.48 -2.04 5.07
N THR A 38 -5.00 -1.49 3.98
CA THR A 38 -6.06 -2.10 3.16
C THR A 38 -5.53 -2.39 1.76
N PRO A 39 -6.21 -3.22 0.94
CA PRO A 39 -5.82 -3.41 -0.46
C PRO A 39 -5.70 -2.08 -1.22
N GLY A 40 -6.68 -1.18 -1.06
CA GLY A 40 -6.59 0.18 -1.63
C GLY A 40 -5.40 1.01 -1.12
N PHE A 41 -4.91 0.75 0.10
CA PHE A 41 -3.67 1.40 0.58
C PHE A 41 -2.44 0.84 -0.14
N MET A 42 -2.39 -0.48 -0.35
CA MET A 42 -1.30 -1.14 -1.08
C MET A 42 -1.20 -0.60 -2.51
N GLU A 43 -2.33 -0.49 -3.21
CA GLU A 43 -2.41 0.07 -4.57
C GLU A 43 -1.92 1.52 -4.60
N LEU A 44 -2.46 2.38 -3.73
CA LEU A 44 -2.06 3.79 -3.69
C LEU A 44 -0.57 3.94 -3.34
N TYR A 45 -0.05 3.12 -2.44
CA TYR A 45 1.35 3.15 -2.05
C TYR A 45 2.26 2.69 -3.19
N GLY A 46 1.94 1.59 -3.87
CA GLY A 46 2.65 1.10 -5.05
C GLY A 46 2.66 2.12 -6.18
N TYR A 47 1.49 2.69 -6.50
CA TYR A 47 1.37 3.78 -7.48
C TYR A 47 2.27 4.96 -7.12
N CYS A 48 2.20 5.46 -5.88
CA CYS A 48 3.02 6.59 -5.43
C CYS A 48 4.52 6.29 -5.51
N PHE A 49 4.93 5.08 -5.16
CA PHE A 49 6.32 4.65 -5.22
C PHE A 49 6.85 4.69 -6.66
N ILE A 50 6.13 4.11 -7.62
CA ILE A 50 6.54 4.13 -9.04
C ILE A 50 6.44 5.54 -9.63
N ALA A 51 5.43 6.32 -9.27
CA ALA A 51 5.31 7.71 -9.70
C ALA A 51 6.50 8.55 -9.22
N ASP A 52 6.98 8.34 -7.98
CA ASP A 52 8.15 9.02 -7.47
C ASP A 52 9.44 8.59 -8.19
N LEU A 53 9.62 7.28 -8.43
CA LEU A 53 10.77 6.78 -9.19
C LEU A 53 10.79 7.34 -10.63
N LYS A 54 9.65 7.42 -11.30
CA LYS A 54 9.51 8.08 -12.61
C LYS A 54 9.91 9.54 -12.52
N ARG A 55 9.40 10.27 -11.51
CA ARG A 55 9.68 11.69 -11.29
C ARG A 55 11.17 11.96 -11.09
N ILE A 56 11.92 11.07 -10.45
CA ILE A 56 13.37 11.21 -10.25
C ILE A 56 14.23 10.56 -11.34
N GLY A 57 13.60 10.11 -12.45
CA GLY A 57 14.31 9.53 -13.60
C GLY A 57 14.89 8.14 -13.36
N ARG A 58 14.39 7.40 -12.36
CA ARG A 58 14.85 6.05 -11.96
C ARG A 58 13.94 4.92 -12.48
N PHE A 59 12.88 5.26 -13.20
CA PHE A 59 11.93 4.30 -13.76
C PHE A 59 11.30 4.86 -15.04
N GLN A 60 11.13 4.02 -16.06
CA GLN A 60 10.54 4.36 -17.36
C GLN A 60 9.45 3.35 -17.75
N PRO A 61 8.53 3.71 -18.67
CA PRO A 61 7.60 2.74 -19.26
C PRO A 61 8.36 1.55 -19.87
N GLY A 62 7.99 0.33 -19.48
CA GLY A 62 8.65 -0.91 -19.91
C GLY A 62 9.57 -1.53 -18.86
N ASP A 63 10.03 -0.75 -17.88
CA ASP A 63 10.79 -1.27 -16.75
C ASP A 63 9.93 -2.24 -15.92
N GLN A 64 10.60 -3.25 -15.36
CA GLN A 64 9.95 -4.31 -14.58
C GLN A 64 10.04 -4.01 -13.08
N VAL A 65 8.99 -4.37 -12.34
CA VAL A 65 8.95 -4.33 -10.87
C VAL A 65 8.83 -5.75 -10.37
N VAL A 66 9.65 -6.11 -9.38
CA VAL A 66 9.56 -7.41 -8.70
C VAL A 66 8.77 -7.22 -7.42
N VAL A 67 7.68 -7.99 -7.27
CA VAL A 67 6.84 -8.00 -6.07
C VAL A 67 7.05 -9.34 -5.36
N GLY A 68 7.41 -9.28 -4.09
CA GLY A 68 7.58 -10.45 -3.22
C GLY A 68 6.72 -10.31 -1.97
N TRP A 69 6.12 -11.42 -1.53
CA TRP A 69 5.25 -11.47 -0.35
C TRP A 69 5.49 -12.75 0.45
N ASP A 70 5.01 -12.76 1.69
CA ASP A 70 5.02 -13.94 2.55
C ASP A 70 3.62 -14.61 2.55
N PRO A 71 3.44 -15.78 3.17
CA PRO A 71 2.17 -16.52 3.12
C PRO A 71 0.97 -15.87 3.86
N ARG A 72 1.08 -14.65 4.39
CA ARG A 72 0.01 -14.01 5.19
C ARG A 72 -1.16 -13.47 4.38
N ASP A 73 -1.07 -13.50 3.05
CA ASP A 73 -2.14 -13.09 2.12
C ASP A 73 -2.60 -14.28 1.25
N PRO A 74 -3.31 -15.27 1.82
CA PRO A 74 -3.68 -16.49 1.10
C PRO A 74 -4.70 -16.25 0.00
N SER A 75 -5.55 -15.22 0.09
CA SER A 75 -6.48 -14.82 -0.97
C SER A 75 -5.79 -14.01 -2.07
N GLY A 76 -4.65 -13.39 -1.77
CA GLY A 76 -3.90 -12.55 -2.70
C GLY A 76 -4.48 -11.15 -2.86
N ASP A 77 -5.38 -10.71 -1.98
CA ASP A 77 -6.09 -9.43 -2.11
C ASP A 77 -5.13 -8.24 -1.99
N PHE A 78 -4.14 -8.34 -1.10
CA PHE A 78 -3.15 -7.29 -0.90
C PHE A 78 -2.03 -7.36 -1.93
N THR A 79 -1.63 -8.57 -2.28
CA THR A 79 -0.54 -8.84 -3.22
C THR A 79 -0.91 -8.39 -4.63
N ARG A 80 -2.14 -8.69 -5.08
CA ARG A 80 -2.63 -8.30 -6.41
C ARG A 80 -2.97 -6.82 -6.52
N ALA A 81 -3.18 -6.15 -5.39
CA ALA A 81 -3.46 -4.72 -5.35
C ALA A 81 -2.19 -3.86 -5.53
N PHE A 82 -0.99 -4.40 -5.28
CA PHE A 82 0.27 -3.68 -5.49
C PHE A 82 0.66 -3.63 -6.98
#